data_AF-T1BAM6-F1
#
_entry.id   AF-T1BAM6-F1
#
_cell.length_a   1.000
_cell.length_b   1.000
_cell.length_c   1.000
_cell.angle_alpha   90.00
_cell.angle_beta   90.00
_cell.angle_gamma   90.00
#
_symmetry.space_group_name_H-M   'P 1'
#
loop_
_entity.id
_entity.type
_entity.pdbx_description
1 polymer ?
#
loop_
_entity_poly.entity_id
_entity_poly.type
_entity_poly.pdbx_seq_one_letter_code
_entity_poly.pdbx_strand_id
1 'polypeptide(L)'
;SARIVWKALYEFGIAERTVLWNTFAFHPHKPGAPYTNRTPRSDEIEASVEILRAVLGHFEAQGAAVVAVGRVAERTLKRLAIPYRAQVQHPAYGGAPHFREGLAALVRGQNRPEP
;
A
#
# COMPACT_ATOMS: atom_id res chain seq x y z
N SER A 1 0.45 1.51 -12.78
CA SER A 1 -0.15 1.84 -11.47
C SER A 1 0.34 3.16 -10.89
N ALA A 2 1.66 3.40 -10.76
CA ALA A 2 2.20 4.56 -10.06
C ALA A 2 1.58 5.91 -10.46
N ARG A 3 1.45 6.20 -11.77
CA ARG A 3 0.81 7.44 -12.26
C ARG A 3 -0.62 7.63 -11.75
N ILE A 4 -1.41 6.56 -11.66
CA ILE A 4 -2.80 6.60 -11.17
C ILE A 4 -2.83 6.89 -9.68
N VAL A 5 -1.96 6.25 -8.90
CA VAL A 5 -1.83 6.48 -7.46
C VAL A 5 -1.49 7.94 -7.19
N TRP A 6 -0.39 8.43 -7.76
CA TRP A 6 0.05 9.81 -7.54
C TRP A 6 -0.99 10.84 -7.98
N LYS A 7 -1.60 10.67 -9.16
CA LYS A 7 -2.68 11.57 -9.60
C LYS A 7 -3.81 11.66 -8.59
N ALA A 8 -4.26 10.52 -8.04
CA ALA A 8 -5.32 10.51 -7.04
C ALA A 8 -4.89 11.14 -5.71
N LEU A 9 -3.65 10.90 -5.26
CA LEU A 9 -3.12 11.51 -4.04
C LEU A 9 -3.05 13.04 -4.13
N TYR A 10 -2.61 13.58 -5.27
CA TYR A 10 -2.61 15.02 -5.52
C TYR A 10 -4.02 15.59 -5.60
N GLU A 11 -4.92 14.92 -6.33
CA GLU A 11 -6.32 15.36 -6.47
C GLU A 11 -7.05 15.45 -5.14
N PHE A 12 -6.77 14.55 -4.19
CA PHE A 12 -7.36 14.57 -2.85
C PHE A 12 -6.54 15.39 -1.84
N GLY A 13 -5.47 16.08 -2.26
CA GLY A 13 -4.67 16.94 -1.39
C GLY A 13 -3.90 16.20 -0.29
N ILE A 14 -3.55 14.93 -0.52
CA ILE A 14 -2.88 14.09 0.48
C ILE A 14 -1.47 13.61 0.07
N ALA A 15 -0.98 14.04 -1.09
CA ALA A 15 0.31 13.59 -1.62
C ALA A 15 1.47 13.81 -0.64
N GLU A 16 1.58 15.02 -0.07
CA GLU A 16 2.68 15.40 0.83
C GLU A 16 2.61 14.73 2.22
N ARG A 17 1.49 14.06 2.54
CA ARG A 17 1.28 13.34 3.80
C ARG A 17 1.13 11.83 3.60
N THR A 18 1.50 11.32 2.42
CA THR A 18 1.37 9.90 2.09
C THR A 18 2.73 9.30 1.76
N VAL A 19 3.05 8.19 2.42
CA VAL A 19 4.18 7.34 2.07
C VAL A 19 3.65 6.10 1.34
N LEU A 20 4.25 5.78 0.20
CA LEU A 20 3.97 4.56 -0.54
C LEU A 20 5.09 3.55 -0.30
N TRP A 21 4.73 2.34 0.11
CA TRP A 21 5.68 1.27 0.37
C TRP A 21 5.19 -0.07 -0.21
N ASN A 22 6.12 -0.90 -0.67
CA ASN A 22 5.83 -2.22 -1.22
C ASN A 22 5.87 -3.29 -0.12
N THR A 23 4.97 -4.28 -0.21
CA THR A 23 4.97 -5.43 0.71
C THR A 23 6.21 -6.31 0.63
N PHE A 24 6.94 -6.23 -0.49
CA PHE A 24 8.25 -6.81 -0.68
C PHE A 24 9.24 -5.69 -0.93
N ALA A 25 10.35 -5.67 -0.19
CA ALA A 25 11.29 -4.55 -0.18
C ALA A 25 12.11 -4.40 -1.48
N PHE A 26 12.16 -5.44 -2.31
CA PHE A 26 13.01 -5.48 -3.50
C PHE A 26 12.22 -5.56 -4.81
N HIS A 27 12.92 -5.51 -5.94
CA HIS A 27 12.35 -5.66 -7.28
C HIS A 27 12.29 -7.14 -7.71
N PRO A 28 11.10 -7.77 -7.72
CA PRO A 28 10.95 -9.16 -8.13
C PRO A 28 10.96 -9.27 -9.66
N HIS A 29 11.92 -10.01 -10.20
CA HIS A 29 12.09 -10.21 -11.63
C HIS A 29 12.16 -11.70 -12.00
N LYS A 30 11.97 -12.02 -13.29
CA LYS A 30 12.18 -13.37 -13.81
C LYS A 30 13.68 -13.67 -13.91
N PRO A 31 14.14 -14.90 -13.64
CA PRO A 31 15.54 -15.28 -13.80
C PRO A 31 16.08 -14.89 -15.19
N GLY A 32 17.26 -14.26 -15.22
CA GLY A 32 17.88 -13.79 -16.46
C GLY A 32 17.23 -12.56 -17.12
N ALA A 33 16.18 -11.98 -16.53
CA ALA A 33 15.45 -10.85 -17.11
C ALA A 33 15.18 -9.74 -16.05
N PRO A 34 16.20 -8.95 -15.68
CA PRO A 34 16.16 -8.01 -14.54
C PRO A 34 15.17 -6.85 -14.70
N TYR A 35 14.71 -6.56 -15.93
CA TYR A 35 13.75 -5.49 -16.21
C TYR A 35 12.29 -5.95 -16.22
N THR A 36 12.04 -7.23 -15.90
CA THR A 36 10.68 -7.76 -15.79
C THR A 36 10.16 -7.61 -14.38
N ASN A 37 8.86 -7.34 -14.24
CA ASN A 37 8.20 -7.37 -12.94
C ASN A 37 7.35 -8.63 -12.82
N ARG A 38 7.45 -9.33 -11.69
CA ARG A 38 6.56 -10.44 -11.34
C ARG A 38 5.96 -10.22 -9.95
N THR A 39 4.96 -11.01 -9.59
CA THR A 39 4.51 -11.03 -8.20
C THR A 39 5.59 -11.65 -7.31
N PRO A 40 5.93 -11.05 -6.16
CA PRO A 40 6.79 -11.69 -5.15
C PRO A 40 6.18 -13.01 -4.69
N ARG A 41 7.02 -13.98 -4.37
CA ARG A 41 6.59 -15.22 -3.73
C ARG A 41 6.42 -14.99 -2.22
N SER A 42 5.71 -15.89 -1.55
CA SER A 42 5.41 -15.77 -0.12
C SER A 42 6.67 -15.86 0.76
N ASP A 43 7.60 -16.75 0.41
CA ASP A 43 8.94 -16.91 1.03
C ASP A 43 9.78 -15.64 0.90
N GLU A 44 9.73 -14.96 -0.26
CA GLU A 44 10.44 -13.70 -0.48
C GLU A 44 9.88 -12.57 0.39
N ILE A 45 8.55 -12.51 0.52
CA ILE A 45 7.91 -11.54 1.41
C ILE A 45 8.33 -11.81 2.86
N GLU A 46 8.27 -13.07 3.31
CA GLU A 46 8.70 -13.49 4.65
C GLU A 46 10.15 -13.12 4.95
N ALA A 47 11.06 -13.38 4.01
CA ALA A 47 12.48 -13.05 4.16
C ALA A 47 12.72 -11.54 4.32
N SER A 48 11.80 -10.69 3.85
CA SER A 48 11.88 -9.22 3.96
C SER A 48 10.98 -8.62 5.06
N VAL A 49 10.35 -9.46 5.89
CA VAL A 49 9.30 -9.03 6.81
C VAL A 49 9.76 -7.99 7.83
N GLU A 50 10.97 -8.13 8.37
CA GLU A 50 11.51 -7.22 9.38
C GLU A 50 11.74 -5.81 8.81
N ILE A 51 12.06 -5.70 7.52
CA ILE A 51 12.15 -4.41 6.83
C ILE A 51 10.75 -3.76 6.77
N LEU A 52 9.72 -4.54 6.43
CA LEU A 52 8.35 -4.03 6.39
C LEU A 52 7.88 -3.59 7.79
N ARG A 53 8.17 -4.38 8.84
CA ARG A 53 7.83 -4.02 10.22
C ARG A 53 8.53 -2.74 10.67
N ALA A 54 9.81 -2.59 10.38
CA ALA A 54 10.57 -1.40 10.73
C ALA A 54 10.01 -0.13 10.07
N VAL A 55 9.69 -0.21 8.77
CA VAL A 55 9.11 0.92 8.03
C VAL A 55 7.74 1.29 8.58
N LEU A 56 6.86 0.30 8.78
CA LEU A 56 5.52 0.55 9.30
C LEU A 56 5.56 1.10 10.72
N GLY A 57 6.36 0.50 11.62
CA GLY A 57 6.50 0.97 13.00
C GLY A 57 7.03 2.40 13.09
N HIS A 58 7.96 2.78 12.20
CA HIS A 58 8.48 4.15 12.14
C HIS A 58 7.39 5.18 11.81
N PHE A 59 6.52 4.90 10.83
CA PHE A 59 5.45 5.84 10.45
C PHE A 59 4.22 5.75 11.36
N GLU A 60 3.92 4.58 11.89
CA GLU A 60 2.85 4.39 12.88
C GLU A 60 3.16 5.16 14.17
N ALA A 61 4.41 5.16 14.64
CA ALA A 61 4.85 5.98 15.77
C ALA A 61 4.69 7.50 15.53
N GLN A 62 4.55 7.93 14.28
CA GLN A 62 4.27 9.31 13.88
C GLN A 62 2.76 9.57 13.64
N GLY A 63 1.90 8.58 13.94
CA GLY A 63 0.45 8.68 13.78
C GLY A 63 -0.07 8.35 12.37
N ALA A 64 0.76 7.77 11.49
CA ALA A 64 0.32 7.39 10.14
C ALA A 64 -0.61 6.18 10.18
N ALA A 65 -1.74 6.25 9.47
CA ALA A 65 -2.63 5.11 9.28
C ALA A 65 -2.12 4.19 8.17
N VAL A 66 -2.05 2.88 8.44
CA VAL A 66 -1.70 1.87 7.43
C VAL A 66 -2.90 1.55 6.54
N VAL A 67 -2.72 1.60 5.22
CA VAL A 67 -3.73 1.25 4.22
C VAL A 67 -3.20 0.19 3.27
N ALA A 68 -3.92 -0.92 3.11
CA ALA A 68 -3.56 -2.00 2.20
C ALA A 68 -3.97 -1.67 0.76
N VAL A 69 -3.04 -1.57 -0.17
CA VAL A 69 -3.34 -1.37 -1.60
C VAL A 69 -3.32 -2.71 -2.33
N GLY A 70 -4.51 -3.27 -2.57
CA GLY A 70 -4.70 -4.55 -3.25
C GLY A 70 -4.64 -5.77 -2.33
N ARG A 71 -5.01 -6.92 -2.90
CA ARG A 71 -5.15 -8.20 -2.17
C ARG A 71 -3.81 -8.75 -1.66
N VAL A 72 -2.71 -8.52 -2.38
CA VAL A 72 -1.38 -8.98 -1.93
C VAL A 72 -1.00 -8.25 -0.64
N ALA A 73 -1.17 -6.94 -0.59
CA ALA A 73 -0.90 -6.15 0.61
C ALA A 73 -1.79 -6.56 1.78
N GLU A 74 -3.10 -6.69 1.54
CA GLU A 74 -4.04 -7.11 2.58
C GLU A 74 -3.68 -8.48 3.16
N ARG A 75 -3.39 -9.47 2.31
CA ARG A 75 -2.99 -10.80 2.78
C ARG A 75 -1.69 -10.76 3.57
N THR A 76 -0.71 -9.98 3.13
CA THR A 76 0.56 -9.82 3.85
C THR A 76 0.32 -9.23 5.24
N LEU A 77 -0.43 -8.13 5.35
CA LEU A 77 -0.72 -7.50 6.64
C LEU A 77 -1.49 -8.43 7.58
N LYS A 78 -2.54 -9.11 7.09
CA LYS A 78 -3.30 -10.11 7.87
C LYS A 78 -2.40 -11.23 8.39
N ARG A 79 -1.59 -11.80 7.52
CA ARG A 79 -0.68 -12.91 7.85
C ARG A 79 0.36 -12.53 8.89
N LEU A 80 0.79 -11.27 8.88
CA LEU A 80 1.77 -10.72 9.82
C LEU A 80 1.14 -10.17 11.10
N ALA A 81 -0.20 -10.26 11.23
CA ALA A 81 -0.99 -9.66 12.30
C ALA A 81 -0.71 -8.16 12.48
N ILE A 82 -0.48 -7.45 11.37
CA ILE A 82 -0.27 -5.99 11.38
C ILE A 82 -1.63 -5.31 11.20
N PRO A 83 -2.05 -4.43 12.12
CA PRO A 83 -3.30 -3.71 12.00
C PRO A 83 -3.25 -2.74 10.81
N TYR A 84 -4.37 -2.58 10.14
CA TYR A 84 -4.51 -1.62 9.04
C TYR A 84 -5.93 -1.07 9.01
N ARG A 85 -6.06 0.19 8.59
CA ARG A 85 -7.34 0.92 8.63
C ARG A 85 -8.33 0.42 7.58
N ALA A 86 -7.84 0.17 6.38
CA ALA A 86 -8.67 -0.27 5.27
C ALA A 86 -7.85 -0.93 4.16
N GLN A 87 -8.56 -1.66 3.30
CA GLN A 87 -8.05 -2.13 2.03
C GLN A 87 -8.69 -1.32 0.90
N VAL A 88 -7.88 -0.91 -0.08
CA VAL A 88 -8.34 -0.29 -1.32
C VAL A 88 -7.94 -1.16 -2.51
N GLN A 89 -8.78 -1.18 -3.54
CA GLN A 89 -8.50 -1.94 -4.76
C GLN A 89 -7.19 -1.49 -5.41
N HIS A 90 -6.39 -2.43 -5.93
CA HIS A 90 -5.18 -2.06 -6.64
C HIS A 90 -5.51 -1.41 -7.99
N PRO A 91 -4.85 -0.30 -8.40
CA PRO A 91 -5.24 0.47 -9.59
C PRO A 91 -4.83 -0.17 -10.93
N ALA A 92 -4.13 -1.31 -10.91
CA ALA A 92 -3.82 -2.07 -12.14
C ALA A 92 -5.05 -2.82 -12.68
N TYR A 93 -4.95 -3.29 -13.93
CA TYR A 93 -5.93 -4.19 -14.56
C TYR A 93 -7.39 -3.67 -14.47
N GLY A 94 -7.60 -2.38 -14.77
CA GLY A 94 -8.93 -1.76 -14.73
C GLY A 94 -9.41 -1.33 -13.33
N GLY A 95 -8.64 -1.57 -12.27
CA GLY A 95 -9.02 -1.23 -10.89
C GLY A 95 -8.95 0.25 -10.52
N ALA A 96 -8.63 1.15 -11.47
CA ALA A 96 -8.42 2.57 -11.21
C ALA A 96 -9.64 3.31 -10.63
N PRO A 97 -10.89 3.12 -11.11
CA PRO A 97 -12.07 3.77 -10.53
C PRO A 97 -12.29 3.37 -9.07
N HIS A 98 -12.29 2.07 -8.79
CA HIS A 98 -12.45 1.52 -7.44
C HIS A 98 -11.34 1.94 -6.47
N PHE A 99 -10.09 2.04 -6.94
CA PHE A 99 -9.00 2.59 -6.13
C PHE A 99 -9.30 4.03 -5.69
N ARG A 100 -9.76 4.87 -6.62
CA ARG A 100 -10.07 6.28 -6.36
C ARG A 100 -11.25 6.44 -5.42
N GLU A 101 -12.30 5.65 -5.59
CA GLU A 101 -13.46 5.62 -4.69
C GLU A 101 -13.06 5.23 -3.27
N GLY A 102 -12.26 4.17 -3.13
CA GLY A 102 -11.75 3.73 -1.82
C GLY A 102 -10.87 4.79 -1.16
N LEU A 103 -9.99 5.43 -1.92
CA LEU A 103 -9.14 6.50 -1.42
C LEU A 103 -9.98 7.74 -0.99
N ALA A 104 -10.97 8.12 -1.79
CA ALA A 104 -11.87 9.23 -1.45
C ALA A 104 -12.66 8.96 -0.16
N ALA A 105 -13.13 7.72 0.05
CA ALA A 105 -13.80 7.32 1.27
C ALA A 105 -12.88 7.46 2.50
N LEU A 106 -11.60 7.08 2.37
CA LEU A 106 -10.62 7.22 3.44
C LEU A 106 -10.37 8.68 3.81
N VAL A 107 -10.18 9.55 2.81
CA VAL A 107 -9.94 10.98 3.04
C VAL A 107 -11.14 11.65 3.69
N ARG A 108 -12.36 11.35 3.22
CA ARG A 108 -13.60 11.87 3.84
C ARG A 108 -13.77 11.39 5.28
N GLY A 109 -13.45 10.12 5.55
CA GLY A 109 -13.49 9.54 6.89
C GLY A 109 -12.39 10.04 7.85
N GLN A 110 -11.37 10.74 7.35
CA GLN A 110 -10.36 11.41 8.18
C GLN A 110 -10.78 12.84 8.59
N ASN A 111 -11.74 13.45 7.90
CA ASN A 111 -12.21 14.82 8.15
C ASN A 111 -13.45 14.90 9.07
N ARG A 112 -13.88 13.79 9.67
CA ARG A 112 -14.97 13.82 10.64
C ARG A 112 -14.40 14.21 12.01
N PRO A 113 -14.75 15.37 12.60
CA PRO A 113 -14.39 15.63 13.99
C PRO A 113 -14.99 14.50 14.85
N GLU A 114 -14.22 13.98 15.81
CA GLU A 114 -14.78 13.09 16.82
C GLU A 114 -15.92 13.82 17.56
N PRO A 115 -17.00 13.11 17.93
CA PRO A 115 -18.14 13.71 18.63
C PRO A 115 -17.77 14.33 19.97
#